data_AF-A0A0N4YJ12-F1
#
_entry.id   AF-A0A0N4YJ12-F1
#
_cell.length_a   1.000
_cell.length_b   1.000
_cell.length_c   1.000
_cell.angle_alpha   90.00
_cell.angle_beta   90.00
_cell.angle_gamma   90.00
#
_symmetry.space_group_name_H-M   'P 1'
#
loop_
_entity.id
_entity.type
_entity.pdbx_description
1 polymer ?
#
loop_
_entity_poly.entity_id
_entity_poly.type
_entity_poly.pdbx_seq_one_letter_code
_entity_poly.pdbx_strand_id
1 'polypeptide(L)'
;LVQRLDKICESLKTQLQVKPKTNAVKQEIDKQDELKRAVIRVVLALQKIPDAERHQQLADVASMMRSSPELRALTEIVQRDALRTFAAGDVPMDTI
;
A
#
# COMPACT_ATOMS: atom_id res chain seq x y z
N LEU A 1 -16.77 -11.43 9.29
CA LEU A 1 -15.55 -11.04 8.52
C LEU A 1 -15.84 -9.86 7.60
N VAL A 2 -16.90 -9.90 6.78
CA VAL A 2 -17.36 -8.82 5.89
C VAL A 2 -17.35 -7.42 6.54
N GLN A 3 -18.09 -7.23 7.64
CA GLN A 3 -18.14 -5.93 8.34
C GLN A 3 -16.78 -5.42 8.86
N ARG A 4 -15.84 -6.33 9.16
CA ARG A 4 -14.48 -5.95 9.59
C ARG A 4 -13.66 -5.50 8.38
N LEU A 5 -13.81 -6.17 7.24
CA LEU A 5 -13.15 -5.79 6.00
C LEU A 5 -13.65 -4.41 5.52
N ASP A 6 -14.95 -4.13 5.63
CA ASP A 6 -15.52 -2.81 5.29
C ASP A 6 -14.84 -1.68 6.07
N LYS A 7 -14.77 -1.82 7.40
CA LYS A 7 -14.12 -0.82 8.27
C LYS A 7 -12.63 -0.64 7.95
N ILE A 8 -11.94 -1.74 7.62
CA ILE A 8 -10.54 -1.70 7.20
C ILE A 8 -10.43 -0.92 5.88
N CYS A 9 -11.21 -1.27 4.87
CA CYS A 9 -11.18 -0.61 3.56
C CYS A 9 -11.47 0.89 3.65
N GLU A 10 -12.44 1.30 4.47
CA GLU A 10 -12.74 2.72 4.69
C GLU A 10 -11.55 3.47 5.32
N SER A 11 -10.89 2.84 6.28
CA SER A 11 -9.68 3.40 6.90
C SER A 11 -8.55 3.56 5.88
N LEU A 12 -8.35 2.55 5.01
CA LEU A 12 -7.34 2.60 3.95
C LEU A 12 -7.64 3.68 2.90
N LYS A 13 -8.91 3.81 2.47
CA LYS A 13 -9.36 4.89 1.56
C LYS A 13 -9.03 6.26 2.15
N THR A 14 -9.36 6.47 3.42
CA THR A 14 -9.09 7.73 4.12
C THR A 14 -7.59 8.03 4.08
N GLN A 15 -6.74 7.07 4.44
CA GLN A 15 -5.28 7.28 4.45
C GLN A 15 -4.70 7.62 3.07
N LEU A 16 -5.19 7.01 1.99
CA LEU A 16 -4.73 7.32 0.62
C LEU A 16 -5.06 8.74 0.17
N GLN A 17 -6.08 9.37 0.77
CA GLN A 17 -6.53 10.72 0.44
C GLN A 17 -5.93 11.82 1.34
N VAL A 18 -5.28 11.44 2.44
CA VAL A 18 -4.64 12.40 3.34
C VAL A 18 -3.56 13.16 2.58
N LYS A 19 -3.67 14.49 2.61
CA LYS A 19 -2.65 15.40 2.11
C LYS A 19 -1.79 15.94 3.25
N PRO A 20 -0.49 16.17 3.03
CA PRO A 20 0.35 16.87 3.99
C PRO A 20 -0.25 18.24 4.35
N LYS A 21 -0.09 18.64 5.60
CA LYS A 21 -0.43 19.99 6.04
C LYS A 21 0.53 20.98 5.39
N THR A 22 0.09 22.20 5.12
CA THR A 22 0.91 23.24 4.49
C THR A 22 2.17 23.58 5.29
N ASN A 23 2.12 23.43 6.62
CA ASN A 23 3.24 23.66 7.54
C ASN A 23 3.96 22.36 7.94
N ALA A 24 3.72 21.25 7.24
CA ALA A 24 4.34 19.98 7.56
C ALA A 24 5.85 20.06 7.37
N VAL A 25 6.61 19.66 8.39
CA VAL A 25 8.07 19.58 8.28
C VAL A 25 8.46 18.34 7.46
N LYS A 26 9.68 18.32 6.92
CA LYS A 26 10.17 17.22 6.05
C LYS A 26 9.92 15.82 6.64
N GLN A 27 10.16 15.65 7.95
CA GLN A 27 9.95 14.38 8.64
C GLN A 27 8.48 13.92 8.60
N GLU A 28 7.51 14.83 8.67
CA GLU A 28 6.09 14.51 8.63
C GLU A 28 5.64 14.12 7.23
N ILE A 29 6.20 14.78 6.21
CA ILE A 29 5.97 14.44 4.80
C ILE A 29 6.51 13.04 4.51
N ASP A 30 7.77 12.79 4.86
CA ASP A 30 8.42 11.48 4.68
C ASP A 30 7.63 10.36 5.39
N LYS A 31 7.10 10.66 6.59
CA LYS A 31 6.23 9.74 7.34
C LYS A 31 4.92 9.45 6.62
N GLN A 32 4.26 10.46 6.06
CA GLN A 32 3.02 10.27 5.30
C GLN A 32 3.26 9.46 4.01
N ASP A 33 4.37 9.69 3.33
CA ASP A 33 4.73 8.95 2.11
C ASP A 33 5.04 7.48 2.41
N GLU A 34 5.72 7.18 3.52
CA GLU A 34 5.88 5.79 3.96
C GLU A 34 4.56 5.16 4.39
N LEU A 35 3.68 5.90 5.06
CA LEU A 35 2.36 5.41 5.44
C LEU A 35 1.50 5.06 4.21
N LYS A 36 1.52 5.91 3.17
CA LYS A 36 0.86 5.61 1.89
C LYS A 36 1.40 4.31 1.27
N ARG A 37 2.72 4.13 1.24
CA ARG A 37 3.35 2.89 0.76
C ARG A 37 2.93 1.67 1.59
N ALA A 38 2.85 1.80 2.90
CA ALA A 38 2.37 0.74 3.79
C ALA A 38 0.91 0.37 3.52
N VAL A 39 0.02 1.35 3.33
CA VAL A 39 -1.38 1.13 2.97
C VAL A 39 -1.49 0.38 1.65
N ILE A 40 -0.71 0.78 0.63
CA ILE A 40 -0.68 0.09 -0.66
C ILE A 40 -0.24 -1.37 -0.49
N ARG A 41 0.79 -1.66 0.32
CA ARG A 41 1.20 -3.04 0.64
C ARG A 41 0.05 -3.86 1.23
N VAL A 42 -0.73 -3.28 2.14
CA VAL A 42 -1.91 -3.95 2.73
C VAL A 42 -2.98 -4.23 1.67
N VAL A 43 -3.33 -3.26 0.82
CA VAL A 43 -4.34 -3.46 -0.23
C VAL A 43 -3.92 -4.58 -1.18
N LEU A 44 -2.67 -4.59 -1.62
CA LEU A 44 -2.13 -5.65 -2.48
C LEU A 44 -2.17 -7.02 -1.80
N ALA A 45 -1.93 -7.10 -0.48
CA ALA A 45 -2.04 -8.34 0.26
C ALA A 45 -3.49 -8.81 0.39
N LEU A 46 -4.44 -7.90 0.63
CA LEU A 46 -5.87 -8.22 0.69
C LEU A 46 -6.39 -8.74 -0.65
N GLN A 47 -5.90 -8.22 -1.78
CA GLN A 47 -6.28 -8.69 -3.12
C GLN A 47 -5.82 -10.12 -3.43
N LYS A 48 -4.86 -10.67 -2.67
CA LYS A 48 -4.41 -12.07 -2.83
C LYS A 48 -5.34 -13.07 -2.13
N ILE A 49 -6.26 -12.61 -1.30
CA ILE A 49 -7.24 -13.47 -0.65
C ILE A 49 -8.26 -13.93 -1.71
N PRO A 50 -8.57 -15.24 -1.81
CA PRO A 50 -9.59 -15.73 -2.73
C PRO A 50 -10.92 -15.00 -2.57
N ASP A 51 -11.61 -14.72 -3.67
CA ASP A 51 -12.88 -13.97 -3.73
C ASP A 51 -12.85 -12.53 -3.20
N ALA A 52 -11.68 -11.98 -2.81
CA ALA A 52 -11.60 -10.64 -2.23
C ALA A 52 -12.06 -9.52 -3.19
N GLU A 53 -11.90 -9.74 -4.50
CA GLU A 53 -12.39 -8.86 -5.56
C GLU A 53 -13.92 -8.70 -5.61
N ARG A 54 -14.66 -9.66 -5.04
CA ARG A 54 -16.12 -9.59 -4.92
C ARG A 54 -16.56 -8.59 -3.83
N HIS A 55 -15.63 -8.15 -3.00
CA HIS A 55 -15.90 -7.17 -1.95
C HIS A 55 -15.82 -5.75 -2.53
N GLN A 56 -16.97 -5.12 -2.70
CA GLN A 56 -17.07 -3.80 -3.35
C GLN A 56 -16.12 -2.76 -2.75
N GLN A 57 -16.02 -2.70 -1.41
CA GLN A 57 -15.14 -1.74 -0.75
C GLN A 57 -13.66 -1.89 -1.12
N LEU A 58 -13.18 -3.13 -1.26
CA LEU A 58 -11.79 -3.40 -1.68
C LEU A 58 -11.60 -3.06 -3.16
N ALA A 59 -12.59 -3.40 -4.00
CA ALA A 59 -12.59 -3.05 -5.42
C ALA A 59 -12.52 -1.53 -5.64
N ASP A 60 -13.23 -0.75 -4.82
CA ASP A 60 -13.19 0.71 -4.85
C ASP A 60 -11.81 1.25 -4.48
N VAL A 61 -11.17 0.72 -3.42
CA VAL A 61 -9.81 1.14 -3.02
C VAL A 61 -8.82 0.85 -4.16
N ALA A 62 -8.92 -0.33 -4.76
CA ALA A 62 -8.09 -0.73 -5.89
C ALA A 62 -8.34 0.13 -7.14
N SER A 63 -9.59 0.54 -7.38
CA SER A 63 -9.95 1.48 -8.44
C SER A 63 -9.29 2.84 -8.20
N MET A 64 -9.34 3.36 -6.98
CA MET A 64 -8.71 4.62 -6.58
C MET A 64 -7.19 4.61 -6.77
N MET A 65 -6.53 3.51 -6.40
CA MET A 65 -5.09 3.34 -6.63
C MET A 65 -4.73 3.36 -8.11
N ARG A 66 -5.63 2.88 -8.99
CA ARG A 66 -5.43 2.87 -10.45
C ARG A 66 -5.80 4.21 -11.11
N SER A 67 -6.74 4.96 -10.57
CA SER A 67 -7.19 6.23 -11.17
C SER A 67 -6.24 7.40 -10.87
N SER A 68 -5.52 7.36 -9.76
CA SER A 68 -4.53 8.39 -9.41
C SER A 68 -3.14 8.08 -9.99
N PRO A 69 -2.54 8.96 -10.82
CA PRO A 69 -1.18 8.77 -11.33
C PRO A 69 -0.13 8.64 -10.21
N GLU A 70 -0.28 9.42 -9.13
CA GLU A 70 0.60 9.37 -7.95
C GLU A 70 0.53 7.99 -7.27
N LEU A 71 -0.70 7.50 -7.00
CA LEU A 71 -0.88 6.21 -6.34
C LEU A 71 -0.45 5.04 -7.22
N ARG A 72 -0.63 5.14 -8.55
CA ARG A 72 -0.10 4.16 -9.51
C ARG A 72 1.42 4.08 -9.44
N ALA A 73 2.11 5.22 -9.49
CA ALA A 73 3.57 5.25 -9.42
C ALA A 73 4.07 4.64 -8.09
N LEU A 74 3.43 4.96 -6.96
CA LEU A 74 3.74 4.34 -5.67
C LEU A 74 3.46 2.83 -5.65
N THR A 75 2.40 2.38 -6.31
CA THR A 75 2.07 0.95 -6.42
C THR A 75 3.15 0.18 -7.18
N GLU A 76 3.63 0.73 -8.29
CA GLU A 76 4.72 0.12 -9.07
C GLU A 76 6.04 0.06 -8.29
N ILE A 77 6.34 1.09 -7.50
CA ILE A 77 7.53 1.10 -6.63
C ILE A 77 7.39 -0.01 -5.57
N VAL A 78 6.26 -0.04 -4.86
CA VAL A 78 6.00 -1.03 -3.81
C VAL A 78 6.05 -2.47 -4.36
N GLN A 79 5.49 -2.71 -5.55
CA GLN A 79 5.55 -4.03 -6.19
C GLN A 79 6.99 -4.43 -6.55
N ARG A 80 7.80 -3.49 -7.05
CA ARG A 80 9.22 -3.74 -7.34
C ARG A 80 10.04 -4.00 -6.08
N ASP A 81 9.80 -3.24 -5.01
CA ASP A 81 10.50 -3.40 -3.73
C ASP A 81 10.16 -4.74 -3.06
N ALA A 82 8.90 -5.18 -3.19
CA ALA A 82 8.50 -6.51 -2.73
C ALA A 82 9.33 -7.60 -3.43
N LEU A 83 9.47 -7.55 -4.76
CA LEU A 83 10.28 -8.50 -5.53
C LEU A 83 11.76 -8.50 -5.11
N ARG A 84 12.33 -7.31 -4.83
CA ARG A 84 13.73 -7.17 -4.38
C ARG A 84 13.97 -7.75 -3.00
N THR A 85 13.01 -7.61 -2.09
CA THR A 85 13.11 -8.17 -0.73
C THR A 85 13.19 -9.70 -0.77
N PHE A 86 12.51 -10.35 -1.71
CA PHE A 86 12.62 -11.81 -1.90
C PHE A 86 13.90 -12.24 -2.63
N ALA A 87 14.47 -11.38 -3.48
CA ALA A 87 15.71 -11.67 -4.21
C ALA A 87 16.98 -11.50 -3.37
N ALA A 88 16.94 -10.69 -2.30
CA ALA A 88 18.07 -10.49 -1.39
C ALA A 88 18.30 -11.65 -0.40
N GLY A 89 17.56 -12.76 -0.51
CA GLY A 89 17.75 -13.98 0.29
C GLY A 89 19.02 -14.77 -0.07
N ASP A 90 19.65 -14.49 -1.21
CA ASP A 90 20.89 -15.14 -1.67
C ASP A 90 22.13 -14.25 -1.45
N VAL A 91 22.32 -13.72 -0.24
CA VAL A 91 23.67 -13.26 0.14
C VAL A 91 24.42 -14.51 0.60
N PRO A 92 25.36 -15.08 -0.18
CA PRO A 92 26.25 -16.09 0.34
C PRO A 92 26.96 -15.49 1.54
N MET A 93 26.71 -16.08 2.70
CA MET A 93 27.44 -15.75 3.92
C MET A 93 28.84 -16.32 3.72
N ASP A 94 29.74 -15.51 3.17
CA ASP A 94 31.16 -15.87 3.10
C ASP A 94 31.64 -16.08 4.53
N THR A 95 31.82 -17.36 4.85
CA THR A 95 32.31 -17.80 6.15
C THR A 95 33.79 -17.42 6.19
N ILE A 96 34.13 -16.41 6.99
CA ILE A 96 35.52 -16.04 7.31
C ILE A 96 36.10 -17.08 8.27
#